data_AF-A0A254PVG4-F1
#
_entry.id   AF-A0A254PVG4-F1
#
_cell.length_a   1.000
_cell.length_b   1.000
_cell.length_c   1.000
_cell.angle_alpha   90.00
_cell.angle_beta   90.00
_cell.angle_gamma   90.00
#
_symmetry.space_group_name_H-M   'P 1'
#
loop_
_entity.id
_entity.type
_entity.pdbx_description
1 polymer ?
#
loop_
_entity_poly.entity_id
_entity_poly.type
_entity_poly.pdbx_seq_one_letter_code
_entity_poly.pdbx_strand_id
1 'polypeptide(L)'
;MNLSRRTFIASAALAPVACGSLSYEHGIPVAQPKPLPVVRPPQVGQEWTYIKKDVFDGKTLGVINERVASIGSTIVIDRMTTDGARLPSEIQTAWGMVATDTQWSRLLNFNPSLPLWPEQLSTTWAKQFNTKYSIAGYSESRMNWQEYMSVQGWEKITVPAGEFVALRFQTLINYESDDPNKVDCIRKETVWFAPQIGRWVAREASGSYQIQGQLGPVILEGSYQWQLSSYK
;
A
#
# COMPACT_ATOMS: atom_id res chain seq x y z
N MET A 1 65.36 -21.12 31.84
CA MET A 1 64.99 -19.70 31.77
C MET A 1 64.25 -19.46 30.48
N ASN A 2 63.00 -19.05 30.61
CA ASN A 2 61.99 -18.86 29.55
C ASN A 2 62.21 -17.55 28.80
N LEU A 3 61.81 -17.49 27.53
CA LEU A 3 60.65 -16.69 27.10
C LEU A 3 60.38 -16.90 25.60
N SER A 4 59.25 -17.58 25.34
CA SER A 4 58.67 -17.80 24.01
C SER A 4 58.03 -16.52 23.49
N ARG A 5 58.43 -16.09 22.28
CA ARG A 5 57.73 -15.02 21.54
C ARG A 5 56.49 -15.62 20.86
N ARG A 6 55.31 -15.27 21.36
CA ARG A 6 54.04 -15.45 20.64
C ARG A 6 53.65 -14.15 19.97
N THR A 7 53.65 -14.15 18.65
CA THR A 7 53.12 -13.05 17.82
C THR A 7 51.62 -13.33 17.63
N PHE A 8 50.75 -12.49 18.19
CA PHE A 8 49.33 -12.49 17.88
C PHE A 8 49.07 -11.47 16.76
N ILE A 9 48.63 -11.96 15.59
CA ILE A 9 48.08 -11.12 14.53
C ILE A 9 46.58 -11.03 14.79
N ALA A 10 46.10 -9.85 15.19
CA ALA A 10 44.68 -9.57 15.31
C ALA A 10 44.12 -9.22 13.92
N SER A 11 43.40 -10.15 13.30
CA SER A 11 42.63 -9.89 12.08
C SER A 11 41.40 -9.06 12.43
N ALA A 12 41.38 -7.80 11.98
CA ALA A 12 40.19 -6.97 12.01
C ALA A 12 39.19 -7.49 10.95
N ALA A 13 38.10 -8.10 11.41
CA ALA A 13 36.99 -8.49 10.55
C ALA A 13 36.27 -7.22 10.08
N LEU A 14 36.40 -6.89 8.80
CA LEU A 14 35.54 -5.93 8.11
C LEU A 14 34.13 -6.51 8.05
N ALA A 15 33.25 -6.05 8.93
CA ALA A 15 31.82 -6.31 8.81
C ALA A 15 31.32 -5.64 7.51
N PRO A 16 30.59 -6.34 6.63
CA PRO A 16 29.97 -5.69 5.49
C PRO A 16 28.92 -4.72 6.02
N VAL A 17 29.15 -3.43 5.73
CA VAL A 17 28.12 -2.39 5.86
C VAL A 17 27.04 -2.75 4.85
N ALA A 18 25.99 -3.41 5.32
CA ALA A 18 24.76 -3.53 4.55
C ALA A 18 24.19 -2.12 4.42
N CYS A 19 24.41 -1.48 3.27
CA CYS A 19 23.61 -0.32 2.87
C CYS A 19 22.14 -0.73 3.00
N GLY A 20 21.42 -0.09 3.90
CA GLY A 20 20.00 -0.34 4.11
C GLY A 20 19.25 -0.12 2.80
N SER A 21 18.60 -1.17 2.31
CA SER A 21 17.63 -1.07 1.24
C SER A 21 16.47 -0.21 1.74
N LEU A 22 16.42 1.05 1.29
CA LEU A 22 15.43 2.05 1.72
C LEU A 22 14.05 1.89 1.07
N SER A 23 13.84 0.84 0.27
CA SER A 23 12.58 0.56 -0.43
C SER A 23 12.33 -0.97 -0.45
N TYR A 24 11.08 -1.44 -0.48
CA TYR A 24 10.81 -2.82 -0.89
C TYR A 24 11.05 -2.88 -2.39
N GLU A 25 12.30 -2.84 -2.83
CA GLU A 25 12.54 -2.70 -4.26
C GLU A 25 11.92 -3.90 -4.98
N HIS A 26 12.13 -5.14 -4.52
CA HIS A 26 11.39 -6.29 -5.03
C HIS A 26 11.33 -7.42 -3.99
N GLY A 27 10.16 -8.05 -3.82
CA GLY A 27 10.11 -9.39 -3.25
C GLY A 27 10.75 -10.38 -4.21
N ILE A 28 11.04 -11.60 -3.76
CA ILE A 28 11.66 -12.63 -4.59
C ILE A 28 10.58 -13.20 -5.52
N PRO A 29 10.70 -13.10 -6.86
CA PRO A 29 9.70 -13.65 -7.76
C PRO A 29 9.49 -15.15 -7.54
N VAL A 30 8.23 -15.59 -7.53
CA VAL A 30 7.84 -17.00 -7.42
C VAL A 30 6.85 -17.39 -8.51
N ALA A 31 6.72 -18.68 -8.77
CA ALA A 31 5.72 -19.18 -9.69
C ALA A 31 4.30 -18.89 -9.18
N GLN A 32 3.37 -18.61 -10.11
CA GLN A 32 1.96 -18.47 -9.78
C GLN A 32 1.45 -19.73 -9.05
N PRO A 33 0.78 -19.60 -7.89
CA PRO A 33 0.19 -20.73 -7.20
C PRO A 33 -0.82 -21.46 -8.08
N LYS A 34 -0.82 -22.79 -7.97
CA LYS A 34 -1.75 -23.68 -8.66
C LYS A 34 -2.40 -24.60 -7.61
N PRO A 35 -3.71 -24.49 -7.33
CA PRO A 35 -4.68 -23.57 -7.94
C PRO A 35 -4.45 -22.10 -7.54
N LEU A 36 -5.13 -21.17 -8.23
CA LEU A 36 -5.16 -19.77 -7.83
C LEU A 36 -5.75 -19.63 -6.42
N PRO A 37 -5.15 -18.82 -5.52
CA PRO A 37 -5.67 -18.66 -4.17
C PRO A 37 -7.05 -17.99 -4.17
N VAL A 38 -7.82 -18.23 -3.13
CA VAL A 38 -9.07 -17.51 -2.85
C VAL A 38 -8.79 -16.49 -1.75
N VAL A 39 -9.33 -15.28 -1.89
CA VAL A 39 -9.19 -14.24 -0.87
C VAL A 39 -9.92 -14.67 0.40
N ARG A 40 -9.24 -14.62 1.56
CA ARG A 40 -9.85 -14.87 2.88
C ARG A 40 -11.07 -13.96 3.02
N PRO A 41 -12.25 -14.51 3.31
CA PRO A 41 -13.47 -13.71 3.47
C PRO A 41 -13.37 -12.79 4.70
N PRO A 42 -14.06 -11.64 4.67
CA PRO A 42 -14.09 -10.74 5.80
C PRO A 42 -14.81 -11.40 6.97
N GLN A 43 -14.31 -11.17 8.19
CA GLN A 43 -14.97 -11.58 9.42
C GLN A 43 -14.86 -10.46 10.45
N VAL A 44 -15.93 -10.19 11.18
CA VAL A 44 -15.92 -9.19 12.25
C VAL A 44 -14.83 -9.54 13.26
N GLY A 45 -13.99 -8.56 13.60
CA GLY A 45 -12.84 -8.76 14.49
C GLY A 45 -11.53 -9.18 13.79
N GLN A 46 -11.53 -9.41 12.48
CA GLN A 46 -10.28 -9.47 11.72
C GLN A 46 -9.55 -8.14 11.80
N GLU A 47 -8.24 -8.20 12.01
CA GLU A 47 -7.42 -7.01 12.23
C GLU A 47 -6.09 -7.07 11.49
N TRP A 48 -5.61 -5.90 11.09
CA TRP A 48 -4.30 -5.67 10.49
C TRP A 48 -3.67 -4.43 11.10
N THR A 49 -2.38 -4.50 11.45
CA THR A 49 -1.63 -3.35 11.95
C THR A 49 -0.51 -3.03 10.98
N TYR A 50 -0.48 -1.79 10.48
CA TYR A 50 0.50 -1.30 9.52
C TYR A 50 1.41 -0.23 10.12
N ILE A 51 2.70 -0.36 9.87
CA ILE A 51 3.68 0.71 10.11
C ILE A 51 3.74 1.57 8.85
N LYS A 52 3.39 2.85 8.96
CA LYS A 52 3.52 3.84 7.89
C LYS A 52 4.90 4.50 7.97
N LYS A 53 5.60 4.56 6.84
CA LYS A 53 6.92 5.18 6.71
C LYS A 53 6.95 6.18 5.56
N ASP A 54 7.85 7.15 5.65
CA ASP A 54 8.30 7.95 4.51
C ASP A 54 9.31 7.13 3.69
N VAL A 55 9.20 7.16 2.36
CA VAL A 55 10.05 6.35 1.47
C VAL A 55 11.46 6.94 1.33
N PHE A 56 11.62 8.26 1.47
CA PHE A 56 12.90 8.93 1.19
C PHE A 56 13.90 8.74 2.33
N ASP A 57 13.46 8.92 3.58
CA ASP A 57 14.32 8.83 4.76
C ASP A 57 14.06 7.57 5.62
N GLY A 58 13.04 6.78 5.28
CA GLY A 58 12.65 5.57 6.02
C GLY A 58 11.99 5.86 7.38
N LYS A 59 11.71 7.13 7.70
CA LYS A 59 11.17 7.55 8.99
C LYS A 59 9.79 6.95 9.21
N THR A 60 9.57 6.40 10.40
CA THR A 60 8.22 5.95 10.80
C THR A 60 7.34 7.16 11.07
N LEU A 61 6.26 7.28 10.30
CA LEU A 61 5.27 8.35 10.39
C LEU A 61 4.11 8.01 11.33
N GLY A 62 3.86 6.72 11.55
CA GLY A 62 2.83 6.26 12.47
C GLY A 62 2.52 4.79 12.32
N VAL A 63 1.61 4.32 13.18
CA VAL A 63 1.08 2.95 13.14
C VAL A 63 -0.43 3.02 13.09
N ILE A 64 -1.02 2.27 12.16
CA ILE A 64 -2.45 2.25 11.89
C ILE A 64 -2.97 0.83 12.15
N ASN A 65 -3.98 0.72 12.98
CA ASN A 65 -4.72 -0.51 13.23
C ASN A 65 -6.03 -0.44 12.46
N GLU A 66 -6.30 -1.45 11.66
CA GLU A 66 -7.53 -1.59 10.87
C GLU A 66 -8.27 -2.83 11.36
N ARG A 67 -9.58 -2.69 11.61
CA ARG A 67 -10.41 -3.77 12.13
C ARG A 67 -11.73 -3.85 11.38
N VAL A 68 -12.12 -5.04 10.94
CA VAL A 68 -13.48 -5.27 10.44
C VAL A 68 -14.47 -5.11 11.60
N ALA A 69 -15.23 -4.01 11.57
CA ALA A 69 -16.17 -3.64 12.62
C ALA A 69 -17.54 -4.27 12.40
N SER A 70 -18.03 -4.29 11.16
CA SER A 70 -19.32 -4.87 10.81
C SER A 70 -19.35 -5.41 9.38
N ILE A 71 -20.20 -6.41 9.16
CA ILE A 71 -20.50 -6.99 7.85
C ILE A 71 -22.03 -7.03 7.71
N GLY A 72 -22.57 -6.33 6.73
CA GLY A 72 -24.00 -6.27 6.43
C GLY A 72 -24.22 -5.91 4.96
N SER A 73 -25.04 -4.88 4.70
CA SER A 73 -25.16 -4.30 3.36
C SER A 73 -23.85 -3.64 2.87
N THR A 74 -22.98 -3.28 3.80
CA THR A 74 -21.62 -2.84 3.58
C THR A 74 -20.69 -3.51 4.58
N ILE A 75 -19.40 -3.51 4.28
CA ILE A 75 -18.34 -3.91 5.20
C ILE A 75 -17.68 -2.63 5.69
N VAL A 76 -17.62 -2.48 7.01
CA VAL A 76 -17.00 -1.30 7.65
C VAL A 76 -15.71 -1.74 8.32
N ILE A 77 -14.63 -1.02 8.02
CA ILE A 77 -13.33 -1.23 8.63
C ILE A 77 -12.95 0.02 9.40
N ASP A 78 -12.98 -0.10 10.72
CA ASP A 78 -12.56 0.97 11.61
C ASP A 78 -11.04 1.07 11.61
N ARG A 79 -10.57 2.31 11.69
CA ARG A 79 -9.15 2.64 11.65
C ARG A 79 -8.81 3.47 12.87
N MET A 80 -7.69 3.14 13.50
CA MET A 80 -7.21 3.91 14.65
C MET A 80 -5.69 3.91 14.69
N THR A 81 -5.12 5.00 15.17
CA THR A 81 -3.71 5.09 15.50
C THR A 81 -3.43 4.34 16.81
N THR A 82 -2.17 3.96 17.05
CA THR A 82 -1.78 3.19 18.26
C THR A 82 -2.01 3.96 19.57
N ASP A 83 -2.05 5.29 19.54
CA ASP A 83 -2.43 6.14 20.67
C ASP A 83 -3.96 6.24 20.89
N GLY A 84 -4.76 5.55 20.06
CA GLY A 84 -6.21 5.45 20.22
C GLY A 84 -7.01 6.49 19.46
N ALA A 85 -6.39 7.40 18.70
CA ALA A 85 -7.13 8.35 17.89
C ALA A 85 -7.87 7.64 16.75
N ARG A 86 -9.16 7.96 16.59
CA ARG A 86 -9.98 7.39 15.52
C ARG A 86 -9.66 8.07 14.19
N LEU A 87 -9.41 7.26 13.17
CA LEU A 87 -9.31 7.68 11.79
C LEU A 87 -10.64 7.37 11.08
N PRO A 88 -10.93 8.03 9.94
CA PRO A 88 -12.09 7.67 9.14
C PRO A 88 -12.09 6.19 8.75
N SER A 89 -13.24 5.54 8.84
CA SER A 89 -13.41 4.14 8.48
C SER A 89 -13.42 3.94 6.96
N GLU A 90 -12.88 2.82 6.50
CA GLU A 90 -13.05 2.35 5.11
C GLU A 90 -14.41 1.68 4.98
N ILE A 91 -15.13 1.98 3.90
CA ILE A 91 -16.44 1.39 3.59
C ILE A 91 -16.35 0.64 2.28
N GLN A 92 -16.76 -0.63 2.29
CA GLN A 92 -16.85 -1.45 1.09
C GLN A 92 -18.28 -1.92 0.82
N THR A 93 -18.69 -1.91 -0.44
CA THR A 93 -20.01 -2.41 -0.89
C THR A 93 -20.01 -3.93 -1.03
N ALA A 94 -18.86 -4.51 -1.34
CA ALA A 94 -18.56 -5.93 -1.34
C ALA A 94 -17.09 -6.12 -0.96
N TRP A 95 -16.68 -7.33 -0.55
CA TRP A 95 -15.30 -7.54 -0.13
C TRP A 95 -14.31 -7.25 -1.26
N GLY A 96 -13.46 -6.24 -1.05
CA GLY A 96 -12.53 -5.73 -2.05
C GLY A 96 -13.07 -4.60 -2.92
N MET A 97 -14.33 -4.18 -2.76
CA MET A 97 -14.95 -3.10 -3.53
C MET A 97 -15.16 -1.87 -2.65
N VAL A 98 -14.24 -0.90 -2.71
CA VAL A 98 -14.24 0.30 -1.87
C VAL A 98 -15.20 1.37 -2.39
N ALA A 99 -16.08 1.84 -1.51
CA ALA A 99 -16.93 3.01 -1.72
C ALA A 99 -16.39 4.24 -0.99
N THR A 100 -15.69 4.06 0.14
CA THR A 100 -15.02 5.14 0.87
C THR A 100 -13.58 4.74 1.13
N ASP A 101 -12.65 5.40 0.43
CA ASP A 101 -11.21 5.14 0.48
C ASP A 101 -10.50 6.13 1.40
N THR A 102 -9.73 5.57 2.32
CA THR A 102 -9.05 6.26 3.42
C THR A 102 -7.53 6.32 3.24
N GLN A 103 -7.04 5.89 2.07
CA GLN A 103 -5.62 5.78 1.75
C GLN A 103 -5.02 7.08 1.19
N TRP A 104 -5.86 8.09 0.97
CA TRP A 104 -5.52 9.40 0.46
C TRP A 104 -5.40 10.42 1.60
N SER A 105 -4.81 11.59 1.32
CA SER A 105 -4.74 12.68 2.30
C SER A 105 -6.13 13.20 2.69
N ARG A 106 -7.11 13.06 1.79
CA ARG A 106 -8.52 13.35 2.01
C ARG A 106 -9.34 12.08 1.82
N LEU A 107 -10.48 12.01 2.50
CA LEU A 107 -11.40 10.88 2.37
C LEU A 107 -12.10 10.94 1.01
N LEU A 108 -11.89 9.92 0.18
CA LEU A 108 -12.49 9.83 -1.14
C LEU A 108 -13.71 8.92 -1.12
N ASN A 109 -14.76 9.30 -1.84
CA ASN A 109 -15.94 8.46 -2.04
C ASN A 109 -16.14 8.16 -3.52
N PHE A 110 -16.34 6.88 -3.83
CA PHE A 110 -16.54 6.36 -5.18
C PHE A 110 -17.98 5.86 -5.37
N ASN A 111 -18.58 6.24 -6.48
CA ASN A 111 -19.86 5.69 -6.92
C ASN A 111 -19.88 5.61 -8.46
N PRO A 112 -19.74 4.40 -9.05
CA PRO A 112 -19.68 3.09 -8.41
C PRO A 112 -18.38 2.85 -7.61
N SER A 113 -18.42 1.89 -6.68
CA SER A 113 -17.26 1.44 -5.89
C SER A 113 -16.15 0.85 -6.77
N LEU A 114 -14.89 1.01 -6.37
CA LEU A 114 -13.71 0.52 -7.10
C LEU A 114 -13.09 -0.71 -6.44
N PRO A 115 -12.43 -1.60 -7.19
CA PRO A 115 -11.69 -2.71 -6.59
C PRO A 115 -10.39 -2.21 -5.92
N LEU A 116 -10.12 -2.67 -4.70
CA LEU A 116 -8.85 -2.41 -3.98
C LEU A 116 -7.70 -3.30 -4.43
N TRP A 117 -8.00 -4.40 -5.12
CA TRP A 117 -7.04 -5.37 -5.62
C TRP A 117 -7.59 -6.04 -6.89
N PRO A 118 -6.75 -6.75 -7.66
CA PRO A 118 -7.17 -7.43 -8.88
C PRO A 118 -8.40 -8.33 -8.70
N GLU A 119 -9.40 -8.17 -9.58
CA GLU A 119 -10.61 -9.00 -9.57
C GLU A 119 -10.29 -10.48 -9.88
N GLN A 120 -9.14 -10.74 -10.50
CA GLN A 120 -8.60 -12.08 -10.71
C GLN A 120 -7.13 -12.10 -10.32
N LEU A 121 -6.71 -13.11 -9.54
CA LEU A 121 -5.34 -13.22 -9.02
C LEU A 121 -4.35 -13.88 -10.00
N SER A 122 -4.60 -13.72 -11.30
CA SER A 122 -3.76 -14.24 -12.39
C SER A 122 -2.64 -13.26 -12.74
N THR A 123 -1.46 -13.76 -13.10
CA THR A 123 -0.33 -12.94 -13.55
C THR A 123 -0.59 -12.18 -14.86
N THR A 124 -1.62 -12.54 -15.60
CA THR A 124 -2.00 -11.88 -16.86
C THR A 124 -3.09 -10.84 -16.68
N TRP A 125 -3.58 -10.61 -15.46
CA TRP A 125 -4.70 -9.72 -15.23
C TRP A 125 -4.25 -8.24 -15.28
N ALA A 126 -4.96 -7.46 -16.06
CA ALA A 126 -4.88 -6.00 -16.06
C ALA A 126 -6.24 -5.42 -16.47
N LYS A 127 -6.61 -4.27 -15.92
CA LYS A 127 -7.88 -3.61 -16.23
C LYS A 127 -7.79 -2.11 -15.99
N GLN A 128 -8.52 -1.36 -16.82
CA GLN A 128 -8.75 0.06 -16.61
C GLN A 128 -10.14 0.30 -16.02
N PHE A 129 -10.22 1.20 -15.05
CA PHE A 129 -11.44 1.69 -14.44
C PHE A 129 -11.55 3.18 -14.70
N ASN A 130 -12.70 3.62 -15.23
CA ASN A 130 -13.01 5.04 -15.34
C ASN A 130 -14.26 5.29 -14.49
N THR A 131 -14.16 6.17 -13.51
CA THR A 131 -15.26 6.51 -12.61
C THR A 131 -15.20 7.99 -12.23
N LYS A 132 -16.07 8.39 -11.32
CA LYS A 132 -16.00 9.67 -10.65
C LYS A 132 -15.87 9.47 -9.16
N TYR A 133 -15.20 10.43 -8.53
CA TYR A 133 -15.06 10.46 -7.09
C TYR A 133 -15.48 11.82 -6.53
N SER A 134 -15.71 11.84 -5.23
CA SER A 134 -16.00 13.04 -4.45
C SER A 134 -15.16 13.05 -3.18
N ILE A 135 -14.92 14.23 -2.64
CA ILE A 135 -14.26 14.37 -1.34
C ILE A 135 -15.33 14.43 -0.25
N ALA A 136 -15.10 13.74 0.87
CA ALA A 136 -16.01 13.81 2.01
C ALA A 136 -16.20 15.25 2.49
N GLY A 137 -17.45 15.63 2.78
CA GLY A 137 -17.83 17.02 3.06
C GLY A 137 -18.17 17.86 1.82
N TYR A 138 -17.86 17.37 0.62
CA TYR A 138 -18.11 18.05 -0.66
C TYR A 138 -18.78 17.10 -1.66
N SER A 139 -19.98 16.61 -1.31
CA SER A 139 -20.68 15.55 -2.06
C SER A 139 -21.16 15.94 -3.46
N GLU A 140 -21.17 17.22 -3.81
CA GLU A 140 -21.49 17.69 -5.17
C GLU A 140 -20.29 17.60 -6.12
N SER A 141 -19.06 17.50 -5.59
CA SER A 141 -17.87 17.30 -6.41
C SER A 141 -17.94 15.95 -7.14
N ARG A 142 -17.72 15.96 -8.45
CA ARG A 142 -17.76 14.78 -9.33
C ARG A 142 -16.56 14.83 -10.25
N MET A 143 -15.39 14.65 -9.64
CA MET A 143 -14.09 14.73 -10.28
C MET A 143 -13.79 13.42 -11.01
N ASN A 144 -13.15 13.54 -12.17
CA ASN A 144 -12.81 12.39 -12.99
C ASN A 144 -11.71 11.55 -12.34
N TRP A 145 -11.86 10.23 -12.48
CA TRP A 145 -10.90 9.24 -12.01
C TRP A 145 -10.67 8.21 -13.09
N GLN A 146 -9.42 8.01 -13.46
CA GLN A 146 -8.99 6.95 -14.36
C GLN A 146 -7.87 6.17 -13.70
N GLU A 147 -8.08 4.88 -13.57
CA GLU A 147 -7.15 3.97 -12.90
C GLU A 147 -6.83 2.80 -13.82
N TYR A 148 -5.54 2.53 -13.99
CA TYR A 148 -5.04 1.34 -14.66
C TYR A 148 -4.34 0.44 -13.65
N MET A 149 -4.92 -0.73 -13.39
CA MET A 149 -4.39 -1.72 -12.46
C MET A 149 -3.85 -2.92 -13.24
N SER A 150 -2.63 -3.38 -12.91
CA SER A 150 -1.99 -4.51 -13.59
C SER A 150 -1.17 -5.37 -12.64
N VAL A 151 -1.32 -6.68 -12.75
CA VAL A 151 -0.53 -7.64 -11.99
C VAL A 151 0.88 -7.72 -12.56
N GLN A 152 1.87 -7.70 -11.66
CA GLN A 152 3.29 -7.80 -12.02
C GLN A 152 3.84 -9.21 -11.80
N GLY A 153 3.24 -9.97 -10.88
CA GLY A 153 3.66 -11.33 -10.59
C GLY A 153 3.39 -11.74 -9.16
N TRP A 154 3.73 -12.98 -8.83
CA TRP A 154 3.78 -13.45 -7.45
C TRP A 154 5.18 -13.29 -6.89
N GLU A 155 5.28 -12.79 -5.67
CA GLU A 155 6.54 -12.57 -4.98
C GLU A 155 6.48 -13.12 -3.56
N LYS A 156 7.61 -13.64 -3.08
CA LYS A 156 7.85 -13.91 -1.67
C LYS A 156 8.43 -12.65 -1.03
N ILE A 157 7.75 -12.09 -0.04
CA ILE A 157 8.11 -10.85 0.63
C ILE A 157 8.19 -11.05 2.14
N THR A 158 9.18 -10.42 2.76
CA THR A 158 9.36 -10.40 4.22
C THR A 158 8.97 -9.04 4.75
N VAL A 159 8.04 -9.02 5.71
CA VAL A 159 7.58 -7.83 6.44
C VAL A 159 7.68 -8.11 7.95
N PRO A 160 7.50 -7.11 8.84
CA PRO A 160 7.60 -7.36 10.27
C PRO A 160 6.65 -8.44 10.81
N ALA A 161 5.49 -8.64 10.16
CA ALA A 161 4.55 -9.72 10.48
C ALA A 161 5.00 -11.14 10.03
N GLY A 162 6.09 -11.27 9.26
CA GLY A 162 6.60 -12.56 8.76
C GLY A 162 6.86 -12.60 7.25
N GLU A 163 7.04 -13.80 6.71
CA GLU A 163 7.18 -14.06 5.27
C GLU A 163 5.83 -14.42 4.63
N PHE A 164 5.57 -13.88 3.45
CA PHE A 164 4.33 -14.11 2.71
C PHE A 164 4.62 -14.34 1.24
N VAL A 165 3.83 -15.22 0.61
CA VAL A 165 3.66 -15.22 -0.84
C VAL A 165 2.50 -14.26 -1.16
N ALA A 166 2.80 -13.22 -1.94
CA ALA A 166 1.88 -12.12 -2.24
C ALA A 166 1.83 -11.85 -3.75
N LEU A 167 0.66 -11.45 -4.24
CA LEU A 167 0.46 -10.95 -5.58
C LEU A 167 0.90 -9.49 -5.62
N ARG A 168 1.98 -9.20 -6.34
CA ARG A 168 2.38 -7.82 -6.62
C ARG A 168 1.55 -7.28 -7.78
N PHE A 169 0.89 -6.15 -7.55
CA PHE A 169 0.25 -5.39 -8.62
C PHE A 169 0.62 -3.92 -8.52
N GLN A 170 0.44 -3.21 -9.63
CA GLN A 170 0.64 -1.78 -9.71
C GLN A 170 -0.61 -1.11 -10.21
N THR A 171 -0.83 0.09 -9.68
CA THR A 171 -1.94 0.95 -10.06
C THR A 171 -1.39 2.30 -10.48
N LEU A 172 -1.76 2.76 -11.67
CA LEU A 172 -1.50 4.11 -12.16
C LEU A 172 -2.84 4.86 -12.24
N ILE A 173 -2.93 5.98 -11.54
CA ILE A 173 -4.17 6.74 -11.36
C ILE A 173 -3.96 8.13 -11.91
N ASN A 174 -4.74 8.49 -12.93
CA ASN A 174 -4.92 9.86 -13.38
C ASN A 174 -6.20 10.40 -12.74
N TYR A 175 -6.10 11.45 -11.95
CA TYR A 175 -7.25 12.00 -11.23
C TYR A 175 -7.35 13.51 -11.44
N GLU A 176 -8.58 14.02 -11.39
CA GLU A 176 -8.84 15.46 -11.36
C GLU A 176 -8.74 15.94 -9.90
N SER A 177 -8.00 17.02 -9.64
CA SER A 177 -7.83 17.58 -8.30
C SER A 177 -8.95 18.54 -7.93
N ASP A 178 -9.23 18.70 -6.63
CA ASP A 178 -10.13 19.73 -6.12
C ASP A 178 -9.48 21.12 -6.08
N ASP A 179 -8.16 21.20 -6.21
CA ASP A 179 -7.43 22.43 -6.43
C ASP A 179 -7.37 22.71 -7.94
N PRO A 180 -8.06 23.74 -8.46
CA PRO A 180 -8.12 24.02 -9.89
C PRO A 180 -6.77 24.40 -10.50
N ASN A 181 -5.77 24.76 -9.67
CA ASN A 181 -4.43 25.04 -10.15
C ASN A 181 -3.62 23.76 -10.40
N LYS A 182 -4.03 22.61 -9.85
CA LYS A 182 -3.33 21.34 -10.04
C LYS A 182 -3.89 20.59 -11.24
N VAL A 183 -3.04 20.36 -12.23
CA VAL A 183 -3.36 19.63 -13.46
C VAL A 183 -2.43 18.44 -13.61
N ASP A 184 -2.78 17.52 -14.52
CA ASP A 184 -2.01 16.30 -14.81
C ASP A 184 -1.64 15.51 -13.54
N CYS A 185 -2.61 15.36 -12.62
CA CYS A 185 -2.37 14.69 -11.36
C CYS A 185 -2.29 13.18 -11.57
N ILE A 186 -1.16 12.61 -11.17
CA ILE A 186 -0.84 11.20 -11.30
C ILE A 186 -0.54 10.65 -9.91
N ARG A 187 -1.06 9.48 -9.60
CA ARG A 187 -0.63 8.67 -8.46
C ARG A 187 -0.22 7.28 -8.93
N LYS A 188 0.88 6.78 -8.39
CA LYS A 188 1.35 5.42 -8.62
C LYS A 188 1.34 4.66 -7.30
N GLU A 189 0.80 3.45 -7.34
CA GLU A 189 0.80 2.53 -6.22
C GLU A 189 1.43 1.20 -6.60
N THR A 190 2.19 0.62 -5.69
CA THR A 190 2.65 -0.78 -5.76
C THR A 190 2.14 -1.49 -4.52
N VAL A 191 1.47 -2.61 -4.69
CA VAL A 191 0.83 -3.34 -3.59
C VAL A 191 1.22 -4.81 -3.64
N TRP A 192 1.59 -5.36 -2.49
CA TRP A 192 1.80 -6.79 -2.28
C TRP A 192 0.59 -7.36 -1.55
N PHE A 193 -0.34 -7.91 -2.31
CA PHE A 193 -1.59 -8.46 -1.79
C PHE A 193 -1.45 -9.92 -1.37
N ALA A 194 -1.85 -10.25 -0.15
CA ALA A 194 -1.78 -11.59 0.41
C ALA A 194 -3.21 -12.14 0.63
N PRO A 195 -3.73 -12.96 -0.30
CA PRO A 195 -5.11 -13.47 -0.23
C PRO A 195 -5.40 -14.20 1.09
N GLN A 196 -4.41 -14.91 1.65
CA GLN A 196 -4.50 -15.66 2.88
C GLN A 196 -4.84 -14.81 4.13
N ILE A 197 -4.54 -13.51 4.11
CA ILE A 197 -4.94 -12.57 5.17
C ILE A 197 -6.05 -11.62 4.73
N GLY A 198 -6.55 -11.75 3.50
CA GLY A 198 -7.60 -10.90 2.94
C GLY A 198 -7.17 -9.44 2.70
N ARG A 199 -5.86 -9.14 2.76
CA ARG A 199 -5.29 -7.79 2.68
C ARG A 199 -3.86 -7.79 2.16
N TRP A 200 -3.32 -6.59 1.96
CA TRP A 200 -1.94 -6.39 1.58
C TRP A 200 -0.99 -6.55 2.77
N VAL A 201 0.21 -7.04 2.50
CA VAL A 201 1.32 -7.14 3.47
C VAL A 201 2.25 -5.94 3.35
N ALA A 202 2.31 -5.32 2.18
CA ALA A 202 3.05 -4.10 1.93
C ALA A 202 2.35 -3.27 0.84
N ARG A 203 2.50 -1.95 0.93
CA ARG A 203 2.07 -1.00 -0.09
C ARG A 203 3.01 0.18 -0.14
N GLU A 204 3.20 0.72 -1.34
CA GLU A 204 3.91 1.96 -1.61
C GLU A 204 3.02 2.87 -2.45
N ALA A 205 3.03 4.16 -2.16
CA ALA A 205 2.32 5.14 -2.95
C ALA A 205 3.15 6.42 -3.12
N SER A 206 3.10 6.98 -4.31
CA SER A 206 3.72 8.25 -4.67
C SER A 206 2.80 9.01 -5.62
N GLY A 207 2.90 10.33 -5.65
CA GLY A 207 2.08 11.17 -6.50
C GLY A 207 2.90 12.27 -7.18
N SER A 208 2.33 12.85 -8.21
CA SER A 208 2.87 14.03 -8.89
C SER A 208 1.76 14.84 -9.53
N TYR A 209 2.00 16.13 -9.72
CA TYR A 209 1.10 17.02 -10.45
C TYR A 209 1.89 18.14 -11.14
N GLN A 210 1.22 18.91 -12.00
CA GLN A 210 1.70 20.16 -12.53
C GLN A 210 0.84 21.33 -12.05
N ILE A 211 1.41 22.53 -12.01
CA ILE A 211 0.62 23.75 -11.79
C ILE A 211 0.23 24.33 -13.15
N GLN A 212 -1.04 24.70 -13.29
CA GLN A 212 -1.56 25.31 -14.50
C GLN A 212 -0.72 26.52 -14.92
N GLY A 213 -0.21 26.50 -16.15
CA GLY A 213 0.62 27.58 -16.70
C GLY A 213 2.08 27.58 -16.25
N GLN A 214 2.50 26.66 -15.35
CA GLN A 214 3.90 26.50 -14.99
C GLN A 214 4.65 25.74 -16.09
N LEU A 215 5.75 26.33 -16.58
CA LEU A 215 6.73 25.63 -17.41
C LEU A 215 7.84 25.11 -16.48
N GLY A 216 7.97 23.78 -16.36
CA GLY A 216 8.98 23.19 -15.49
C GLY A 216 8.78 21.69 -15.25
N PRO A 217 9.62 21.08 -14.39
CA PRO A 217 9.45 19.68 -14.00
C PRO A 217 8.14 19.49 -13.21
N VAL A 218 7.61 18.26 -13.24
CA VAL A 218 6.48 17.87 -12.40
C VAL A 218 6.80 18.04 -10.92
N ILE A 219 5.80 18.43 -10.13
CA ILE A 219 5.93 18.50 -8.68
C ILE A 219 5.62 17.13 -8.11
N LEU A 220 6.50 16.61 -7.26
CA LEU A 220 6.32 15.33 -6.59
C LEU A 220 5.57 15.53 -5.26
N GLU A 221 4.59 14.67 -5.02
CA GLU A 221 3.93 14.54 -3.72
C GLU A 221 4.73 13.62 -2.80
N GLY A 222 4.34 13.58 -1.52
CA GLY A 222 4.98 12.68 -0.55
C GLY A 222 4.86 11.21 -0.96
N SER A 223 5.95 10.48 -0.77
CA SER A 223 6.04 9.03 -1.04
C SER A 223 6.00 8.26 0.27
N TYR A 224 5.06 7.32 0.36
CA TYR A 224 4.76 6.61 1.61
C TYR A 224 4.76 5.10 1.40
N GLN A 225 5.16 4.40 2.46
CA GLN A 225 5.14 2.95 2.51
C GLN A 225 4.36 2.47 3.74
N TRP A 226 3.64 1.37 3.60
CA TRP A 226 2.96 0.66 4.68
C TRP A 226 3.48 -0.77 4.75
N GLN A 227 3.84 -1.22 5.94
CA GLN A 227 4.35 -2.56 6.20
C GLN A 227 3.47 -3.25 7.24
N LEU A 228 2.97 -4.45 6.95
CA LEU A 228 2.20 -5.23 7.91
C LEU A 228 3.10 -5.67 9.06
N SER A 229 2.66 -5.35 10.27
CA SER A 229 3.36 -5.67 11.52
C SER A 229 2.70 -6.76 12.33
N SER A 230 1.37 -6.86 12.29
CA SER A 230 0.61 -7.95 12.89
C SER A 230 -0.75 -8.10 12.20
N TYR A 231 -1.35 -9.29 12.32
CA TYR A 231 -2.70 -9.58 11.87
C TYR A 231 -3.33 -10.72 12.70
N LYS A 232 -4.66 -10.79 12.75
CA LYS A 232 -5.42 -11.91 13.33
C LYS A 232 -6.73 -12.14 12.55
#